data_AF-A0A1W9PF05-F1
#
_entry.id   AF-A0A1W9PF05-F1
#
_cell.length_a   1.000
_cell.length_b   1.000
_cell.length_c   1.000
_cell.angle_alpha   90.00
_cell.angle_beta   90.00
_cell.angle_gamma   90.00
#
_symmetry.space_group_name_H-M   'P 1'
#
loop_
_entity.id
_entity.type
_entity.pdbx_description
1 polymer ?
#
loop_
_entity_poly.entity_id
_entity_poly.type
_entity_poly.pdbx_seq_one_letter_code
_entity_poly.pdbx_strand_id
1 'polypeptide(L)' 'GKDLGFDPKEVGLSGSPTRVVSVFNTKVSRECVLYEGKELEEGLKKIIEILKPFVEGDGR' A
#
# COMPACT_ATOMS: atom_id res chain seq x y z
N GLY A 1 -8.35 27.43 -20.78
CA GLY A 1 -8.35 26.20 -21.60
C GLY A 1 -7.89 26.52 -23.01
N LYS A 2 -8.71 27.27 -23.75
CA LYS A 2 -8.33 27.87 -25.05
C LYS A 2 -7.03 28.68 -24.99
N ASP A 3 -6.77 29.35 -23.87
CA ASP A 3 -5.58 30.21 -23.69
C ASP A 3 -4.26 29.42 -23.59
N LEU A 4 -4.34 28.10 -23.41
CA LEU A 4 -3.19 27.21 -23.24
C LEU A 4 -3.08 26.15 -24.35
N GLY A 5 -3.99 26.15 -25.34
CA GLY A 5 -3.88 25.33 -26.55
C GLY A 5 -4.16 23.82 -26.39
N PHE A 6 -4.72 23.36 -25.28
CA PHE A 6 -5.03 21.93 -25.08
C PHE A 6 -6.36 21.54 -25.73
N ASP A 7 -6.46 20.30 -26.24
CA ASP A 7 -7.76 19.72 -26.64
C ASP A 7 -8.61 19.46 -25.39
N PRO A 8 -9.82 20.06 -25.29
CA PRO A 8 -10.72 19.83 -24.17
C PRO A 8 -11.09 18.36 -23.91
N LYS A 9 -10.97 17.48 -24.91
CA LYS A 9 -11.27 16.05 -24.78
C LYS A 9 -10.16 15.25 -24.08
N GLU A 10 -8.93 15.76 -24.11
CA GLU A 10 -7.76 15.08 -23.55
C GLU A 10 -7.42 15.52 -22.12
N VAL A 11 -8.23 16.40 -21.54
CA VAL A 11 -7.99 16.96 -20.21
C VAL A 11 -9.13 16.64 -19.23
N GLY A 12 -8.81 16.76 -17.94
CA GLY A 12 -9.77 16.53 -16.86
C GLY A 12 -10.25 15.08 -16.78
N LEU A 13 -11.44 14.89 -16.20
CA LEU A 13 -12.01 13.56 -16.04
C LEU A 13 -12.25 12.88 -17.39
N SER A 14 -12.66 13.62 -18.42
CA SER A 14 -12.85 13.07 -19.79
C SER A 14 -11.58 12.53 -20.42
N GLY A 15 -10.43 13.18 -20.16
CA GLY A 15 -9.13 12.78 -20.70
C GLY A 15 -8.38 11.73 -19.86
N SER A 16 -8.83 11.45 -18.63
CA SER A 16 -8.16 10.48 -17.76
C SER A 16 -8.49 9.05 -18.19
N PRO A 17 -7.48 8.21 -18.53
CA PRO A 17 -7.69 6.81 -18.90
C PRO A 17 -8.17 5.96 -17.71
N THR A 18 -7.94 6.43 -16.49
CA THR A 18 -8.35 5.73 -15.26
C THR A 18 -9.44 6.52 -14.51
N ARG A 19 -10.18 5.79 -13.65
CA ARG A 19 -11.24 6.31 -12.79
C ARG A 19 -11.02 5.79 -11.38
N VAL A 20 -11.14 6.67 -10.39
CA VAL A 20 -11.22 6.25 -8.99
C VAL A 20 -12.59 5.60 -8.78
N VAL A 21 -12.60 4.31 -8.44
CA VAL A 21 -13.83 3.56 -8.16
C VAL A 21 -14.20 3.56 -6.67
N SER A 22 -13.20 3.74 -5.82
CA SER A 22 -13.37 3.80 -4.37
C SER A 22 -12.15 4.46 -3.73
N VAL A 23 -12.37 5.09 -2.58
CA VAL A 23 -11.32 5.68 -1.76
C VAL A 23 -11.42 5.04 -0.38
N PHE A 24 -10.31 4.49 0.09
CA PHE A 24 -10.21 3.94 1.44
C PHE A 24 -9.09 4.64 2.18
N ASN A 25 -9.28 4.84 3.48
CA ASN A 25 -8.21 5.29 4.35
C ASN A 25 -7.37 4.07 4.77
N THR A 26 -6.04 4.19 4.66
CA THR A 26 -5.13 3.18 5.16
C THR A 26 -5.37 2.97 6.65
N LYS A 27 -5.63 1.74 7.06
CA LYS A 27 -5.71 1.38 8.48
C LYS A 27 -4.30 1.31 9.03
N VAL A 28 -3.95 2.22 9.93
CA VAL A 28 -2.73 2.10 10.74
C VAL A 28 -3.04 1.14 11.88
N SER A 29 -2.36 -0.01 11.90
CA SER A 29 -2.46 -0.93 13.04
C SER A 29 -1.84 -0.27 14.27
N ARG A 30 -2.54 -0.31 15.40
CA ARG A 30 -2.03 0.11 16.71
C ARG A 30 -1.56 -1.07 17.56
N GLU A 31 -1.80 -2.29 17.10
CA GLU A 31 -1.36 -3.49 17.79
C GLU A 31 0.07 -3.81 17.38
N CYS A 32 1.00 -3.56 18.29
CA CYS A 32 2.41 -3.88 18.15
C CYS A 32 2.76 -5.00 19.13
N VAL A 33 3.42 -6.04 18.63
CA VAL A 33 4.01 -7.08 19.48
C VAL A 33 5.50 -6.78 19.60
N LEU A 34 5.96 -6.52 20.82
CA LEU A 34 7.37 -6.32 21.15
C LEU A 34 7.94 -7.61 21.76
N TYR A 35 9.09 -8.04 21.27
CA TYR A 35 9.84 -9.18 21.80
C TYR A 35 11.11 -8.65 22.48
N GLU A 36 11.32 -8.97 23.76
CA GLU A 36 12.45 -8.48 24.56
C GLU A 36 13.23 -9.60 25.29
N GLY A 37 14.56 -9.51 25.26
CA GLY A 37 15.52 -9.99 26.25
C GLY A 37 15.67 -11.50 26.47
N LYS A 38 14.61 -12.18 26.91
CA LYS A 38 14.69 -13.59 27.35
C LYS A 38 14.36 -14.60 26.26
N GLU A 39 13.64 -14.18 25.22
CA GLU A 39 13.11 -15.05 24.17
C GLU A 39 13.48 -14.54 22.77
N LEU A 40 14.69 -14.01 22.60
CA LEU A 40 15.15 -13.40 21.35
C LEU A 40 14.94 -14.32 20.14
N GLU A 41 15.34 -15.59 20.25
CA GLU A 41 15.21 -16.57 19.16
C GLU A 41 13.75 -16.87 18.81
N GLU A 42 12.86 -16.91 19.81
CA GLU A 42 11.43 -17.09 19.56
C GLU A 42 10.81 -15.86 18.90
N GLY A 43 11.22 -14.66 19.33
CA GLY A 43 10.83 -13.41 18.70
C GLY A 43 11.28 -13.34 17.24
N LEU A 44 12.53 -13.72 16.95
CA LEU A 44 13.07 -13.78 15.59
C LEU A 44 12.28 -14.76 14.70
N LYS A 45 11.97 -15.97 15.20
CA LYS A 45 11.14 -16.94 14.47
C LYS A 45 9.76 -16.38 14.11
N LYS A 46 9.08 -15.74 15.08
CA LYS A 46 7.76 -15.13 14.85
C LYS A 46 7.83 -13.98 13.84
N ILE A 47 8.89 -13.15 13.89
CA ILE A 47 9.11 -12.08 12.90
C ILE A 47 9.31 -12.66 11.50
N ILE A 48 10.12 -13.72 11.36
CA ILE A 48 10.33 -14.39 10.07
C ILE A 48 9.02 -14.91 9.52
N GLU A 49 8.19 -15.57 10.33
CA GLU A 49 6.87 -16.06 9.91
C GLU A 49 5.94 -14.93 9.44
N ILE A 50 5.91 -13.81 10.16
CA ILE A 50 5.12 -12.62 9.78
C ILE A 50 5.59 -12.04 8.44
N LEU A 51 6.90 -12.00 8.21
CA LEU A 51 7.48 -11.36 7.03
C LEU A 51 7.55 -12.28 5.81
N LYS A 52 7.53 -13.60 6.00
CA LYS A 52 7.67 -14.60 4.93
C LYS A 52 6.74 -14.38 3.72
N PRO A 53 5.43 -14.09 3.88
CA PRO A 53 4.54 -13.85 2.74
C PRO A 53 4.93 -12.63 1.90
N PHE A 54 5.61 -11.65 2.50
CA PHE A 54 6.01 -10.41 1.82
C PHE A 54 7.34 -10.56 1.06
N VAL A 55 8.15 -11.56 1.41
CA VAL A 55 9.46 -11.83 0.78
C VAL A 55 9.34 -12.84 -0.34
N GLU A 56 8.48 -13.86 -0.18
CA GLU A 56 8.28 -14.91 -1.19
C GLU A 56 7.36 -14.46 -2.34
N GLY A 57 6.85 -13.22 -2.28
CA GLY A 57 5.92 -12.68 -3.25
C GLY A 57 4.58 -13.42 -3.16
N ASP A 58 3.72 -13.00 -2.23
CA ASP A 58 2.31 -13.38 -2.29
C ASP A 58 1.76 -12.85 -3.63
N GLY A 59 1.59 -13.75 -4.61
CA GLY A 59 1.22 -13.48 -5.99
C GLY A 59 -0.20 -12.94 -6.13
N ARG A 60 -0.45 -11.79 -5.51
CA ARG A 60 -1.65 -10.97 -5.60
C ARG A 60 -1.36 -9.69 -6.37
#